data_AF-A0A314ZIW8-F1
#
_entry.id   AF-A0A314ZIW8-F1
#
_cell.length_a   1.000
_cell.length_b   1.000
_cell.length_c   1.000
_cell.angle_alpha   90.00
_cell.angle_beta   90.00
_cell.angle_gamma   90.00
#
_symmetry.space_group_name_H-M   'P 1'
#
loop_
_entity.id
_entity.type
_entity.pdbx_description
1 polymer ?
#
loop_
_entity_poly.entity_id
_entity_poly.type
_entity_poly.pdbx_seq_one_letter_code
_entity_poly.pdbx_strand_id
1 'polypeptide(L)'
;MAKHSHHCPIFLRHFAVQEIHYLNQNVGITDPNNCFPRRFMDNDFSFDGSPFSYVHALERFTFLNCSYQAEVSYPPISCLSNEHYMVTGVPSEWINSSKAWSSCSVISEALVPLISTI
;
A
#
# COMPACT_ATOMS: atom_id res chain seq x y z
N MET A 1 -41.42 -10.90 18.54
CA MET A 1 -40.65 -10.91 17.27
C MET A 1 -39.44 -10.02 17.47
N ALA A 2 -38.27 -10.60 17.70
CA ALA A 2 -37.03 -9.86 17.91
C ALA A 2 -36.47 -9.43 16.55
N LYS A 3 -36.36 -8.12 16.34
CA LYS A 3 -35.70 -7.51 15.19
C LYS A 3 -34.20 -7.82 15.33
N HIS A 4 -33.75 -8.93 14.74
CA HIS A 4 -32.33 -9.21 14.59
C HIS A 4 -31.80 -8.22 13.54
N SER A 5 -31.35 -7.08 14.03
CA SER A 5 -30.46 -6.20 13.29
C SER A 5 -29.15 -6.95 13.12
N HIS A 6 -28.98 -7.62 11.99
CA HIS A 6 -27.66 -8.00 11.51
C HIS A 6 -26.92 -6.69 11.28
N HIS A 7 -26.18 -6.27 12.30
CA HIS A 7 -25.14 -5.28 12.13
C HIS A 7 -24.16 -5.92 11.15
N CYS A 8 -24.25 -5.56 9.86
CA CYS A 8 -23.12 -5.69 8.98
C CYS A 8 -21.99 -4.94 9.70
N PRO A 9 -20.87 -5.58 10.09
CA PRO A 9 -19.73 -4.84 10.55
C PRO A 9 -19.29 -4.03 9.34
N ILE A 10 -19.70 -2.77 9.36
CA ILE A 10 -19.38 -1.75 8.39
C ILE A 10 -17.86 -1.55 8.49
N PHE A 11 -17.08 -2.39 7.80
CA PHE A 11 -15.70 -2.04 7.44
C PHE A 11 -15.83 -1.03 6.29
N LEU A 12 -16.03 0.25 6.59
CA LEU A 12 -15.92 1.31 5.58
C LEU A 12 -14.45 1.56 5.30
N ARG A 13 -13.76 0.55 4.76
CA ARG A 13 -12.58 0.78 3.94
C ARG A 13 -13.11 1.18 2.57
N HIS A 14 -13.38 2.47 2.42
CA HIS A 14 -13.96 2.99 1.19
C HIS A 14 -12.90 3.04 0.10
N PHE A 15 -12.89 2.04 -0.77
CA PHE A 15 -12.28 2.14 -2.08
C PHE A 15 -13.34 2.57 -3.08
N ALA A 16 -12.96 3.42 -4.03
CA ALA A 16 -13.81 3.69 -5.18
C ALA A 16 -13.51 2.66 -6.27
N VAL A 17 -14.55 2.10 -6.87
CA VAL A 17 -14.40 1.27 -8.07
C VAL A 17 -14.02 2.20 -9.22
N GLN A 18 -12.85 1.97 -9.81
CA GLN A 18 -12.37 2.70 -10.97
C GLN A 18 -12.85 2.03 -12.26
N GLU A 19 -12.78 0.71 -12.34
CA GLU A 19 -13.19 -0.07 -13.51
C GLU A 19 -13.55 -1.51 -13.14
N ILE A 20 -14.34 -2.16 -14.00
CA ILE A 20 -14.68 -3.58 -13.88
C ILE A 20 -14.44 -4.23 -15.24
N HIS A 21 -13.50 -5.17 -15.30
CA HIS A 21 -13.19 -5.97 -16.47
C HIS A 21 -13.92 -7.30 -16.39
N TYR A 22 -15.12 -7.38 -16.94
CA TYR A 22 -15.96 -8.59 -16.88
C TYR A 22 -15.35 -9.82 -17.55
N LEU A 23 -14.57 -9.68 -18.63
CA LEU A 23 -13.95 -10.83 -19.28
C LEU A 23 -12.89 -11.49 -18.40
N ASN A 24 -12.08 -10.66 -17.73
CA ASN A 24 -10.98 -11.12 -16.88
C ASN A 24 -11.42 -11.31 -15.42
N GLN A 25 -12.64 -10.93 -15.08
CA GLN A 25 -13.19 -10.90 -13.71
C GLN A 25 -12.34 -10.06 -12.75
N ASN A 26 -11.79 -8.94 -13.24
CA ASN A 26 -10.97 -8.02 -12.43
C ASN A 26 -11.78 -6.77 -12.04
N VAL A 27 -11.56 -6.29 -10.82
CA VAL A 27 -12.09 -5.00 -10.35
C VAL A 27 -10.90 -4.08 -10.06
N GLY A 28 -10.81 -2.98 -10.79
CA GLY A 28 -9.87 -1.90 -10.50
C GLY A 28 -10.44 -1.01 -9.41
N ILE A 29 -9.65 -0.77 -8.37
CA ILE A 29 -10.03 0.08 -7.24
C ILE A 29 -9.02 1.21 -7.06
N THR A 30 -9.49 2.34 -6.54
CA THR A 30 -8.64 3.47 -6.17
C THR A 30 -8.96 3.93 -4.74
N ASP A 31 -7.97 4.54 -4.10
CA ASP A 31 -8.13 5.17 -2.79
C ASP A 31 -8.69 6.59 -2.99
N PRO A 32 -9.86 6.93 -2.42
CA PRO A 32 -10.44 8.27 -2.54
C PRO A 32 -9.54 9.38 -1.98
N ASN A 33 -8.61 9.04 -1.07
CA ASN A 33 -7.60 9.97 -0.57
C ASN A 33 -6.40 10.13 -1.52
N ASN A 34 -6.43 9.49 -2.68
CA ASN A 34 -5.40 9.52 -3.70
C ASN A 34 -4.01 9.08 -3.17
N CYS A 35 -3.98 8.18 -2.20
CA CYS A 35 -2.72 7.66 -1.64
C CYS A 35 -2.81 6.17 -1.31
N PHE A 36 -2.99 5.35 -2.35
CA PHE A 36 -3.03 3.89 -2.20
C PHE A 36 -1.80 3.30 -1.46
N PRO A 37 -0.55 3.76 -1.66
CA PRO A 37 0.60 3.28 -0.89
C PRO A 37 0.45 3.43 0.62
N ARG A 38 -0.28 4.46 1.10
CA ARG A 38 -0.56 4.66 2.53
C ARG A 38 -1.35 3.48 3.11
N ARG A 39 -2.24 2.89 2.30
CA ARG A 39 -3.09 1.78 2.74
C ARG A 39 -2.27 0.54 3.10
N PHE A 40 -1.23 0.28 2.29
CA PHE A 40 -0.28 -0.78 2.59
C PHE A 40 0.64 -0.42 3.75
N MET A 41 1.18 0.80 3.78
CA MET A 41 2.06 1.26 4.87
C MET A 41 1.36 1.21 6.24
N ASP A 42 0.11 1.64 6.33
CA ASP A 42 -0.70 1.64 7.55
C ASP A 42 -1.30 0.24 7.86
N ASN A 43 -1.01 -0.77 7.03
CA ASN A 43 -1.54 -2.13 7.11
C ASN A 43 -3.08 -2.15 7.21
N ASP A 44 -3.73 -1.26 6.47
CA ASP A 44 -5.16 -1.04 6.51
C ASP A 44 -5.89 -1.64 5.28
N PHE A 45 -5.19 -2.42 4.46
CA PHE A 45 -5.72 -3.04 3.26
C PHE A 45 -5.83 -4.56 3.43
N SER A 46 -7.05 -5.11 3.40
CA SER A 46 -7.29 -6.56 3.39
C SER A 46 -8.55 -6.91 2.61
N PHE A 47 -8.51 -8.06 1.94
CA PHE A 47 -9.66 -8.69 1.28
C PHE A 47 -10.31 -9.78 2.13
N ASP A 48 -9.90 -9.95 3.40
CA ASP A 48 -10.44 -10.98 4.29
C ASP A 48 -11.96 -10.86 4.41
N GLY A 49 -12.66 -11.98 4.23
CA GLY A 49 -14.12 -12.03 4.24
C GLY A 49 -14.79 -11.53 2.94
N SER A 50 -14.01 -11.19 1.91
CA SER A 50 -14.50 -10.92 0.55
C SER A 50 -14.12 -12.06 -0.42
N PRO A 51 -14.80 -12.18 -1.57
CA PRO A 51 -14.44 -13.15 -2.60
C PRO A 51 -13.26 -12.69 -3.48
N PHE A 52 -12.68 -11.52 -3.21
CA PHE A 52 -11.61 -10.94 -4.03
C PHE A 52 -10.23 -11.37 -3.55
N SER A 53 -9.29 -11.42 -4.48
CA SER A 53 -7.87 -11.63 -4.22
C SER A 53 -7.04 -10.70 -5.09
N TYR A 54 -5.75 -10.56 -4.76
CA TYR A 54 -4.82 -9.84 -5.61
C TYR A 54 -4.66 -10.53 -6.97
N VAL A 55 -4.62 -9.72 -8.03
CA VAL A 55 -4.34 -10.20 -9.39
C VAL A 55 -2.87 -10.59 -9.56
N HIS A 56 -1.98 -9.86 -8.89
CA HIS A 56 -0.54 -10.05 -8.98
C HIS A 56 0.05 -10.64 -7.71
N ALA A 57 1.23 -11.25 -7.84
CA ALA A 57 2.01 -11.70 -6.71
C ALA A 57 2.33 -10.52 -5.78
N LEU A 58 2.40 -10.83 -4.49
CA LEU A 58 2.78 -9.87 -3.47
C LEU A 58 4.28 -9.99 -3.18
N GLU A 59 4.92 -8.84 -2.97
CA GLU A 59 6.30 -8.77 -2.51
C GLU A 59 6.38 -7.99 -1.20
N ARG A 60 7.32 -8.38 -0.33
CA ARG A 60 7.54 -7.67 0.92
C ARG A 60 8.35 -6.42 0.68
N PHE A 61 7.75 -5.28 1.02
CA PHE A 61 8.39 -3.98 0.96
C PHE A 61 8.56 -3.40 2.36
N THR A 62 9.66 -2.71 2.56
CA THR A 62 9.93 -1.91 3.75
C THR A 62 9.76 -0.43 3.40
N PHE A 63 8.94 0.26 4.14
CA PHE A 63 8.76 1.70 4.03
C PHE A 63 9.76 2.40 4.94
N LEU A 64 10.39 3.44 4.42
CA LEU A 64 11.40 4.23 5.11
C LEU A 64 10.96 5.67 5.18
N ASN A 65 11.26 6.32 6.29
CA ASN A 65 11.24 7.78 6.41
C ASN A 65 12.66 8.31 6.49
N CYS A 66 13.02 9.15 5.53
CA CYS A 66 14.35 9.72 5.35
C CYS A 66 14.30 11.24 5.46
N SER A 67 15.42 11.83 5.89
CA SER A 67 15.60 13.29 5.75
C SER A 67 15.57 13.68 4.27
N TYR A 68 15.07 14.89 3.96
CA TYR A 68 14.92 15.35 2.57
C TYR A 68 16.24 15.38 1.77
N GLN A 69 17.38 15.55 2.45
CA GLN A 69 18.71 15.56 1.84
C GLN A 69 19.34 14.17 1.69
N ALA A 70 18.62 13.10 2.02
CA ALA A 70 19.12 11.74 1.88
C ALA A 70 19.30 11.36 0.40
N GLU A 71 20.51 10.96 0.03
CA GLU A 71 20.76 10.29 -1.25
C GLU A 71 20.22 8.86 -1.19
N VAL A 72 18.92 8.70 -1.50
CA VAL A 72 18.31 7.37 -1.64
C VAL A 72 18.31 6.93 -3.10
N SER A 73 18.48 5.63 -3.32
CA SER A 73 18.42 5.05 -4.67
C SER A 73 16.98 4.85 -5.18
N TYR A 74 15.97 4.99 -4.30
CA TYR A 74 14.55 4.79 -4.62
C TYR A 74 13.78 6.10 -4.57
N PRO A 75 12.92 6.38 -5.57
CA PRO A 75 12.19 7.63 -5.60
C PRO A 75 11.25 7.79 -4.39
N PRO A 76 11.00 9.03 -3.95
CA PRO A 76 9.99 9.33 -2.94
C PRO A 76 8.60 8.89 -3.41
N ILE A 77 7.82 8.31 -2.50
CA ILE A 77 6.39 8.12 -2.67
C ILE A 77 5.72 9.46 -2.38
N SER A 78 5.30 10.16 -3.44
CA SER A 78 4.84 11.55 -3.37
C SER A 78 3.72 11.79 -2.36
N CYS A 79 2.70 10.93 -2.32
CA CYS A 79 1.55 11.09 -1.40
C CYS A 79 1.86 10.77 0.07
N LEU A 80 3.05 10.22 0.36
CA LEU A 80 3.55 9.96 1.71
C LEU A 80 4.64 10.96 2.14
N SER A 81 5.17 11.76 1.21
CA SER A 81 6.30 12.66 1.40
C SER A 81 5.87 14.12 1.45
N ASN A 82 6.74 15.01 1.93
CA ASN A 82 6.56 16.46 1.83
C ASN A 82 7.93 17.19 1.79
N GLU A 83 7.93 18.50 1.99
CA GLU A 83 9.13 19.35 1.91
C GLU A 83 10.17 19.07 3.02
N HIS A 84 9.77 18.44 4.13
CA HIS A 84 10.63 18.22 5.29
C HIS A 84 11.20 16.80 5.34
N TYR A 85 10.47 15.83 4.82
CA TYR A 85 10.86 14.43 4.85
C TYR A 85 10.35 13.69 3.61
N MET A 86 11.05 12.61 3.30
CA MET A 86 10.72 11.73 2.20
C MET A 86 10.39 10.34 2.73
N VAL A 87 9.30 9.78 2.22
CA VAL A 87 8.97 8.38 2.41
C VAL A 87 9.23 7.62 1.13
N THR A 88 9.97 6.51 1.20
CA THR A 88 10.19 5.62 0.06
C THR A 88 9.90 4.17 0.44
N GLY A 89 9.71 3.32 -0.56
CA GLY A 89 9.46 1.90 -0.42
C GLY A 89 10.51 1.11 -1.19
N VAL A 90 11.04 0.07 -0.55
CA VAL A 90 12.11 -0.77 -1.10
C VAL A 90 11.78 -2.24 -0.88
N PRO A 91 12.20 -3.15 -1.79
CA PRO A 91 12.16 -4.57 -1.52
C PRO A 91 12.89 -4.90 -0.21
N SER A 92 12.22 -5.61 0.71
CA SER A 92 12.79 -5.88 2.03
C SER A 92 14.09 -6.70 1.97
N GLU A 93 14.29 -7.47 0.90
CA GLU A 93 15.53 -8.19 0.64
C GLU A 93 16.76 -7.27 0.46
N TRP A 94 16.57 -5.99 0.12
CA TRP A 94 17.64 -5.03 -0.14
C TRP A 94 17.94 -4.09 1.04
N ILE A 95 17.23 -4.24 2.17
CA ILE A 95 17.48 -3.46 3.41
C ILE A 95 18.91 -3.63 3.90
N ASN A 96 19.37 -4.88 4.01
CA ASN A 96 20.64 -5.19 4.68
C ASN A 96 21.87 -4.93 3.80
N SER A 97 21.68 -4.71 2.49
CA SER A 97 22.78 -4.61 1.53
C SER A 97 23.34 -3.19 1.38
N SER A 98 22.78 -2.18 2.05
CA SER A 98 23.04 -0.79 1.68
C SER A 98 23.40 0.12 2.87
N LYS A 99 24.61 0.70 2.81
CA LYS A 99 25.06 1.81 3.67
C LYS A 99 24.31 3.13 3.43
N ALA A 100 23.54 3.23 2.35
CA ALA A 100 22.87 4.44 1.85
C ALA A 100 21.67 4.95 2.70
N TRP A 101 21.48 4.41 3.91
CA TRP A 101 20.22 4.50 4.66
C TRP A 101 20.45 5.07 6.06
N SER A 102 21.65 5.57 6.34
CA SER A 102 22.02 6.17 7.62
C SER A 102 21.15 7.37 8.00
N SER A 103 20.53 8.03 7.01
CA SER A 103 19.58 9.13 7.16
C SER A 103 18.11 8.69 7.13
N CYS A 104 17.85 7.38 7.10
CA CYS A 104 16.53 6.79 6.99
C CYS A 104 16.20 5.91 8.19
N SER A 105 14.91 5.82 8.50
CA SER A 105 14.38 4.94 9.53
C SER A 105 13.27 4.08 8.95
N VAL A 106 13.23 2.81 9.33
CA VAL A 106 12.12 1.92 8.97
C VAL A 106 10.87 2.38 9.71
N ILE A 107 9.78 2.58 8.96
CA ILE A 107 8.48 3.00 9.53
C ILE A 107 7.39 1.93 9.40
N SER A 108 7.49 1.05 8.41
CA SER A 108 6.54 -0.07 8.24
C SER A 108 7.10 -1.14 7.31
N GLU A 109 6.52 -2.33 7.37
CA GLU A 109 6.66 -3.37 6.35
C GLU A 109 5.27 -3.82 5.90
N ALA A 110 5.11 -4.09 4.61
CA ALA A 110 3.87 -4.60 4.07
C ALA A 110 4.10 -5.49 2.85
N LEU A 111 3.12 -6.36 2.58
CA LEU A 111 3.03 -7.07 1.31
C LEU A 111 2.31 -6.16 0.31
N VAL A 112 2.99 -5.83 -0.79
CA VAL A 112 2.47 -4.97 -1.85
C VAL A 112 2.35 -5.73 -3.17
N PRO A 113 1.30 -5.50 -3.98
CA PRO A 113 1.17 -6.12 -5.29
C PRO A 113 2.24 -5.58 -6.24
N LEU A 114 2.90 -6.48 -6.97
CA LEU A 114 3.81 -6.08 -8.03
C LEU A 114 3.03 -5.53 -9.22
N ILE A 115 3.37 -4.31 -9.64
CA ILE A 115 2.88 -3.77 -10.91
C ILE A 115 3.62 -4.54 -12.02
N SER A 116 2.94 -5.45 -12.70
CA SER A 116 3.46 -5.92 -13.98
C SER A 116 3.34 -4.75 -14.96
N THR A 117 4.47 -4.23 -15.44
CA THR A 117 4.49 -3.44 -16.66
C THR A 117 3.87 -4.29 -17.77
N ILE A 118 2.67 -3.93 -18.22
CA ILE A 118 2.08 -4.44 -19.47
C ILE A 118 2.59 -3.55 -20.60
#